data_AF-A0A182MY27-F1
#
_entry.id   AF-A0A182MY27-F1
#
_cell.length_a   1.000
_cell.length_b   1.000
_cell.length_c   1.000
_cell.angle_alpha   90.00
_cell.angle_beta   90.00
_cell.angle_gamma   90.00
#
_symmetry.space_group_name_H-M   'P 1'
#
loop_
_entity.id
_entity.type
_entity.pdbx_description
1 polymer ?
#
loop_
_entity_poly.entity_id
_entity_poly.type
_entity_poly.pdbx_seq_one_letter_code
_entity_poly.pdbx_strand_id
1 'polypeptide(L)'
;DDIQERPHVTTLISSLANYSNTIPAPTDPDAKPAPASARMGTLIGVYLPCIQNIFGVILFIRLTWVVGTAGAIFGFLIVLCCCCVTMLTAISMSAIATNGVVPAGGSYFMISRSLGPEFGGAVGMLFYTGTTLAAAMYIVGAVEIVL
;
A
#
# COMPACT_ATOMS: atom_id res chain seq x y z
N ASP A 1 -22.18 -37.87 7.08
CA ASP A 1 -22.45 -36.74 6.18
C ASP A 1 -22.28 -35.41 6.92
N ASP A 2 -21.05 -35.00 7.27
CA ASP A 2 -20.82 -33.82 8.13
C ASP A 2 -19.58 -33.01 7.71
N ILE A 3 -19.40 -32.79 6.41
CA ILE A 3 -18.23 -32.05 5.85
C ILE A 3 -18.63 -30.69 5.25
N GLN A 4 -19.91 -30.30 5.19
CA GLN A 4 -20.34 -29.22 4.27
C GLN A 4 -20.73 -27.86 4.89
N GLU A 5 -20.62 -27.64 6.21
CA GLU A 5 -21.21 -26.43 6.84
C GLU A 5 -20.35 -25.72 7.89
N ARG A 6 -19.01 -25.72 7.74
CA ARG A 6 -18.16 -24.73 8.44
C ARG A 6 -18.15 -23.45 7.60
N PRO A 7 -18.99 -22.45 7.93
CA PRO A 7 -19.47 -21.53 6.92
C PRO A 7 -18.33 -20.58 6.56
N HIS A 8 -18.11 -20.41 5.25
CA HIS A 8 -17.25 -19.37 4.66
C HIS A 8 -17.43 -18.00 5.33
N VAL A 9 -18.62 -17.73 5.85
CA VAL A 9 -18.98 -16.53 6.62
C VAL A 9 -18.09 -16.35 7.86
N THR A 10 -17.80 -17.41 8.62
CA THR A 10 -16.91 -17.32 9.79
C THR A 10 -15.47 -17.02 9.39
N THR A 11 -14.98 -17.62 8.30
CA THR A 11 -13.64 -17.37 7.78
C THR A 11 -13.51 -15.95 7.23
N LEU A 12 -14.56 -15.43 6.59
CA LEU A 12 -14.64 -14.04 6.12
C LEU A 12 -14.74 -13.07 7.30
N ILE A 13 -15.57 -13.34 8.31
CA ILE A 13 -15.66 -12.52 9.53
C ILE A 13 -14.32 -12.54 10.27
N SER A 14 -13.66 -13.69 10.41
CA SER A 14 -12.32 -13.75 11.01
C SER A 14 -11.26 -13.07 10.14
N SER A 15 -11.39 -13.07 8.81
CA SER A 15 -10.46 -12.35 7.91
C SER A 15 -10.69 -10.84 7.92
N LEU A 16 -11.94 -10.38 8.12
CA LEU A 16 -12.28 -8.97 8.31
C LEU A 16 -11.90 -8.49 9.71
N ALA A 17 -12.13 -9.31 10.74
CA ALA A 17 -11.75 -9.02 12.12
C ALA A 17 -10.22 -8.94 12.29
N ASN A 18 -9.47 -9.73 11.51
CA ASN A 18 -8.00 -9.68 11.46
C ASN A 18 -7.47 -8.80 10.30
N TYR A 19 -8.30 -7.97 9.67
CA TYR A 19 -7.81 -7.05 8.64
C TYR A 19 -6.82 -6.06 9.27
N SER A 20 -5.57 -6.12 8.83
CA SER A 20 -4.53 -5.19 9.23
C SER A 20 -3.96 -4.50 8.00
N ASN A 21 -4.03 -3.17 7.98
CA ASN A 21 -3.42 -2.34 6.94
C ASN A 21 -1.96 -1.96 7.28
N THR A 22 -1.47 -2.31 8.46
CA THR A 22 -0.16 -1.86 8.92
C THR A 22 0.97 -2.56 8.18
N ILE A 23 2.06 -1.81 7.92
CA ILE A 23 3.29 -2.37 7.35
C ILE A 23 3.84 -3.39 8.35
N PRO A 24 4.13 -4.64 7.95
CA PRO A 24 4.72 -5.63 8.83
C PRO A 24 6.02 -5.11 9.44
N ALA A 25 6.17 -5.23 10.76
CA ALA A 25 7.43 -4.92 11.42
C ALA A 25 8.55 -5.86 10.91
N PRO A 26 9.81 -5.41 10.91
CA PRO A 26 10.93 -6.31 10.64
C PRO A 26 10.89 -7.47 11.62
N THR A 27 10.75 -8.70 11.13
CA THR A 27 10.92 -9.88 11.98
C THR A 27 12.41 -10.09 12.21
N ASP A 28 12.85 -10.00 13.47
CA ASP A 28 14.20 -10.42 13.85
C ASP A 28 14.45 -11.86 13.38
N PRO A 29 15.65 -12.19 12.87
CA PRO A 29 15.98 -13.56 12.45
C PRO A 29 15.89 -14.60 13.58
N ASP A 30 15.93 -14.16 14.85
CA ASP A 30 15.76 -14.98 16.04
C ASP A 30 14.34 -14.90 16.67
N ALA A 31 13.42 -14.16 16.07
CA ALA A 31 12.04 -14.08 16.57
C ALA A 31 11.30 -15.40 16.26
N LYS A 32 10.75 -16.01 17.33
CA LYS A 32 9.86 -17.18 17.26
C LYS A 32 8.87 -17.02 16.10
N PRO A 33 8.70 -18.01 15.21
CA PRO A 33 7.86 -17.88 14.03
C PRO A 33 6.49 -17.39 14.47
N ALA A 34 6.13 -16.20 13.99
CA ALA A 34 4.82 -15.62 14.25
C ALA A 34 3.77 -16.67 13.84
N PRO A 35 2.73 -16.88 14.68
CA PRO A 35 1.69 -17.85 14.36
C PRO A 35 1.18 -17.54 12.95
N ALA A 36 1.07 -18.57 12.11
CA ALA A 36 0.72 -18.46 10.70
C ALA A 36 -0.32 -17.36 10.51
N SER A 37 0.11 -16.20 10.00
CA SER A 37 -0.82 -15.09 9.80
C SER A 37 -1.91 -15.63 8.90
N ALA A 38 -3.17 -15.33 9.24
CA ALA A 38 -4.32 -15.77 8.46
C ALA A 38 -3.99 -15.55 6.98
N ARG A 39 -4.10 -16.60 6.15
CA ARG A 39 -3.82 -16.55 4.71
C ARG A 39 -4.72 -15.49 4.08
N MET A 40 -4.29 -14.23 4.12
CA MET A 40 -5.05 -13.13 3.57
C MET A 40 -5.08 -13.32 2.06
N GLY A 41 -6.29 -13.41 1.50
CA GLY A 41 -6.46 -13.49 0.05
C GLY A 41 -5.98 -12.21 -0.64
N THR A 42 -5.91 -12.23 -1.97
CA THR A 42 -5.48 -11.06 -2.78
C THR A 42 -6.34 -9.82 -2.54
N LEU A 43 -7.65 -10.00 -2.35
CA LEU A 43 -8.57 -8.89 -2.11
C LEU A 43 -8.36 -8.23 -0.74
N ILE A 44 -8.38 -9.01 0.34
CA ILE A 44 -8.29 -8.49 1.71
C ILE A 44 -6.86 -8.11 2.09
N GLY A 45 -5.87 -8.85 1.59
CA GLY A 45 -4.46 -8.67 1.97
C GLY A 45 -3.70 -7.64 1.13
N VAL A 46 -4.14 -7.34 -0.10
CA VAL A 46 -3.39 -6.45 -1.01
C VAL A 46 -4.28 -5.37 -1.61
N TYR A 47 -5.41 -5.74 -2.24
CA TYR A 47 -6.25 -4.77 -2.94
C TYR A 47 -6.87 -3.72 -2.00
N LEU A 48 -7.53 -4.15 -0.92
CA LEU A 48 -8.13 -3.22 0.05
C LEU A 48 -7.07 -2.32 0.71
N PRO A 49 -5.91 -2.85 1.14
CA PRO A 49 -4.86 -1.99 1.67
C PRO A 49 -4.29 -0.98 0.68
N CYS A 50 -4.10 -1.37 -0.58
CA CYS A 50 -3.59 -0.48 -1.62
C CYS A 50 -4.58 0.65 -1.90
N ILE A 51 -5.87 0.36 -2.07
CA ILE A 51 -6.87 1.40 -2.32
C ILE A 51 -6.97 2.38 -1.16
N GLN A 52 -6.95 1.87 0.08
CA GLN A 52 -7.02 2.70 1.28
C GLN A 52 -5.83 3.68 1.38
N ASN A 53 -4.64 3.30 0.91
CA ASN A 53 -3.47 4.18 0.92
C ASN A 53 -3.42 5.16 -0.27
N ILE A 54 -4.10 4.86 -1.39
CA ILE A 54 -4.16 5.74 -2.57
C ILE A 54 -5.21 6.85 -2.38
N PHE A 55 -6.36 6.53 -1.82
CA PHE A 55 -7.40 7.53 -1.56
C PHE A 55 -7.01 8.40 -0.38
N GLY A 56 -6.75 9.68 -0.66
CA GLY A 56 -6.30 10.64 0.32
C GLY A 56 -6.89 12.03 0.11
N VAL A 57 -6.41 12.98 0.91
CA VAL A 57 -6.97 14.34 0.99
C VAL A 57 -6.91 15.14 -0.32
N ILE A 58 -5.93 14.84 -1.19
CA ILE A 58 -5.76 15.50 -2.50
C ILE A 58 -6.98 15.28 -3.40
N LEU A 59 -7.54 14.07 -3.40
CA LEU A 59 -8.66 13.70 -4.27
C LEU A 59 -9.91 14.53 -3.93
N PHE A 60 -10.16 14.77 -2.63
CA PHE A 60 -11.38 15.45 -2.19
C PHE A 60 -11.27 16.98 -2.17
N ILE A 61 -10.14 17.54 -1.72
CA ILE A 61 -10.01 19.00 -1.54
C ILE A 61 -9.34 19.66 -2.74
N ARG A 62 -8.29 19.06 -3.30
CA ARG A 62 -7.42 19.72 -4.27
C ARG A 62 -7.82 19.46 -5.72
N LEU A 63 -8.45 18.31 -6.03
CA LEU A 63 -8.82 17.95 -7.39
C LEU A 63 -9.76 18.98 -8.05
N THR A 64 -10.73 19.49 -7.31
CA THR A 64 -11.68 20.52 -7.80
C THR A 64 -10.96 21.81 -8.16
N TRP A 65 -10.00 22.25 -7.35
CA TRP A 65 -9.20 23.44 -7.62
C TRP A 65 -8.25 23.24 -8.81
N VAL A 66 -7.62 22.06 -8.93
CA VAL A 66 -6.74 21.73 -10.08
C VAL A 66 -7.53 21.75 -11.39
N VAL A 67 -8.71 21.13 -11.43
CA VAL A 67 -9.57 21.14 -12.62
C VAL A 67 -10.14 22.53 -12.88
N GLY A 68 -10.45 23.31 -11.84
CA GLY A 68 -10.95 24.68 -11.95
C GLY A 68 -9.93 25.66 -12.53
N THR A 69 -8.64 25.47 -12.24
CA THR A 69 -7.55 26.35 -12.70
C THR A 69 -6.95 25.91 -14.04
N ALA A 70 -6.70 24.61 -14.22
CA ALA A 70 -6.14 24.07 -15.47
C ALA A 70 -7.19 23.86 -16.56
N GLY A 71 -8.47 23.76 -16.19
CA GLY A 71 -9.55 23.37 -17.09
C GLY A 71 -9.65 21.85 -17.27
N ALA A 72 -10.75 21.39 -17.85
CA ALA A 72 -11.08 19.96 -17.93
C ALA A 72 -10.07 19.14 -18.76
N ILE A 73 -9.60 19.67 -19.90
CA ILE A 73 -8.70 18.94 -20.81
C ILE A 73 -7.31 18.79 -20.18
N PHE A 74 -6.71 19.88 -19.70
CA PHE A 74 -5.40 19.82 -19.07
C PHE A 74 -5.46 19.08 -17.72
N GLY A 75 -6.52 19.26 -16.93
CA GLY A 75 -6.75 18.48 -15.71
C GLY A 75 -6.79 16.98 -16.00
N PHE A 76 -7.48 16.55 -17.06
CA PHE A 76 -7.50 15.14 -17.49
C PHE A 76 -6.10 14.64 -17.89
N LEU A 77 -5.33 15.43 -18.65
CA LEU A 77 -3.97 15.05 -19.04
C LEU A 77 -3.01 14.93 -17.85
N ILE A 78 -3.15 15.78 -16.83
CA ILE A 78 -2.36 15.70 -15.59
C ILE A 78 -2.64 14.38 -14.86
N VAL A 79 -3.93 14.05 -14.68
CA VAL A 79 -4.33 12.80 -14.03
C VAL A 79 -3.86 11.60 -14.84
N LEU A 80 -4.02 11.61 -16.17
CA LEU A 80 -3.57 10.54 -17.05
C LEU A 80 -2.05 10.32 -16.93
N CYS A 81 -1.26 11.40 -16.95
CA CYS A 81 0.19 11.33 -16.79
C CYS A 81 0.58 10.70 -15.43
N CYS A 82 -0.05 11.14 -14.34
CA CYS A 82 0.18 10.58 -13.01
C CYS A 82 -0.14 9.08 -12.96
N CYS A 83 -1.30 8.67 -13.48
CA CYS A 83 -1.70 7.27 -13.56
C CYS A 83 -0.71 6.42 -14.37
N CYS A 84 -0.21 6.94 -15.49
CA CYS A 84 0.81 6.25 -16.29
C CYS A 84 2.11 6.02 -15.51
N VAL A 85 2.62 7.03 -14.80
CA VAL A 85 3.83 6.90 -13.97
C VAL A 85 3.64 5.87 -12.85
N THR A 86 2.49 5.91 -12.16
CA THR A 86 2.18 4.94 -11.10
C THR A 86 2.02 3.52 -11.66
N MET A 87 1.39 3.35 -12.82
CA MET A 87 1.28 2.03 -13.46
C MET A 87 2.63 1.47 -13.86
N LEU A 88 3.52 2.27 -14.47
CA LEU A 88 4.87 1.83 -14.81
C LEU A 88 5.64 1.39 -13.56
N THR A 89 5.52 2.15 -12.46
CA THR A 89 6.14 1.80 -11.18
C THR A 89 5.56 0.51 -10.61
N ALA A 90 4.24 0.29 -10.72
CA ALA A 90 3.59 -0.93 -10.27
C ALA A 90 4.04 -2.16 -11.07
N ILE A 91 4.28 -2.02 -12.38
CA ILE A 91 4.84 -3.09 -13.22
C ILE A 91 6.27 -3.42 -12.76
N SER A 92 7.11 -2.42 -12.51
CA SER A 92 8.47 -2.63 -11.97
C SER A 92 8.45 -3.32 -10.61
N MET A 93 7.57 -2.89 -9.70
CA MET A 93 7.38 -3.54 -8.39
C MET A 93 6.88 -4.98 -8.52
N SER A 94 6.00 -5.25 -9.49
CA SER A 94 5.53 -6.61 -9.76
C SER A 94 6.67 -7.52 -10.21
N ALA A 95 7.57 -7.02 -11.08
CA ALA A 95 8.76 -7.76 -11.48
C ALA A 95 9.65 -8.08 -10.27
N ILE A 96 9.90 -7.10 -9.39
CA ILE A 96 10.67 -7.29 -8.15
C ILE A 96 10.00 -8.36 -7.25
N ALA A 97 8.69 -8.27 -7.04
CA ALA A 97 7.94 -9.22 -6.22
C ALA A 97 7.94 -10.66 -6.77
N THR A 98 8.12 -10.83 -8.08
CA THR A 98 8.24 -12.15 -8.72
C THR A 98 9.69 -12.66 -8.83
N ASN A 99 10.69 -11.84 -8.50
CA ASN A 99 12.09 -12.23 -8.57
C ASN A 99 12.56 -12.85 -7.24
N GLY A 100 12.48 -14.19 -7.17
CA GLY A 100 12.97 -14.98 -6.04
C GLY A 100 11.90 -15.38 -5.04
N VAL A 101 12.32 -15.90 -3.89
CA VAL A 101 11.43 -16.24 -2.78
C VAL A 101 11.09 -14.99 -1.99
N VAL A 102 9.81 -14.59 -1.97
CA VAL A 102 9.32 -13.43 -1.21
C VAL A 102 9.37 -13.76 0.28
N PRO A 103 10.34 -13.23 1.05
CA PRO A 103 10.43 -13.50 2.46
C PRO A 103 9.42 -12.63 3.21
N ALA A 104 8.96 -13.08 4.38
CA ALA A 104 8.18 -12.22 5.27
C ALA A 104 9.04 -11.01 5.70
N GLY A 105 8.54 -9.78 5.53
CA GLY A 105 9.30 -8.57 5.87
C GLY A 105 8.85 -7.25 5.20
N GLY A 106 7.73 -7.24 4.46
CA GLY A 106 7.21 -6.02 3.84
C GLY A 106 7.99 -5.56 2.59
N SER A 107 7.70 -4.33 2.13
CA SER A 107 8.22 -3.81 0.86
C SER A 107 9.73 -3.53 0.88
N TYR A 108 10.27 -3.00 1.98
CA TYR A 108 11.71 -2.73 2.09
C TYR A 108 12.56 -4.02 2.06
N PHE A 109 12.11 -5.07 2.75
CA PHE A 109 12.83 -6.35 2.76
C PHE A 109 12.79 -7.03 1.38
N MET A 110 11.66 -6.91 0.67
CA MET A 110 11.53 -7.39 -0.70
C MET A 110 12.50 -6.67 -1.65
N ILE A 111 12.56 -5.32 -1.61
CA ILE A 111 13.42 -4.53 -2.51
C ILE A 111 14.91 -4.75 -2.21
N SER A 112 15.32 -4.70 -0.93
CA SER A 112 16.73 -4.83 -0.55
C SER A 112 17.33 -6.19 -0.90
N ARG A 113 16.52 -7.26 -0.92
CA ARG A 113 16.95 -8.60 -1.34
C ARG A 113 17.05 -8.74 -2.86
N SER A 114 16.14 -8.14 -3.63
CA SER A 114 16.14 -8.26 -5.10
C SER A 114 17.12 -7.32 -5.79
N LEU A 115 17.39 -6.12 -5.24
CA LEU A 115 18.26 -5.10 -5.85
C LEU A 115 19.60 -4.91 -5.12
N GLY A 116 19.78 -5.54 -3.96
CA GLY A 116 20.98 -5.39 -3.13
C GLY A 116 20.88 -4.28 -2.07
N PRO A 117 21.81 -4.27 -1.08
CA PRO A 117 21.73 -3.41 0.09
C PRO A 117 21.88 -1.91 -0.23
N GLU A 118 22.68 -1.55 -1.24
CA GLU A 118 22.93 -0.15 -1.62
C GLU A 118 21.67 0.52 -2.18
N PHE A 119 21.03 -0.14 -3.15
CA PHE A 119 19.77 0.33 -3.73
C PHE A 119 18.60 0.21 -2.74
N GLY A 120 18.56 -0.86 -1.95
CA GLY A 120 17.55 -1.03 -0.89
C GLY A 120 17.57 0.10 0.13
N GLY A 121 18.75 0.45 0.64
CA GLY A 121 18.92 1.54 1.62
C GLY A 121 18.55 2.91 1.06
N ALA A 122 19.00 3.23 -0.16
CA ALA A 122 18.68 4.52 -0.80
C ALA A 122 17.16 4.68 -1.04
N VAL A 123 16.51 3.65 -1.61
CA VAL A 123 15.05 3.66 -1.85
C VAL A 123 14.28 3.69 -0.53
N GLY A 124 14.75 2.97 0.50
CA GLY A 124 14.14 2.97 1.83
C GLY A 124 14.16 4.34 2.49
N MET A 125 15.28 5.07 2.41
CA MET A 125 15.39 6.43 2.96
C MET A 125 14.46 7.43 2.24
N LEU A 126 14.35 7.33 0.92
CA LEU A 126 13.40 8.14 0.14
C LEU A 126 11.93 7.81 0.48
N PHE A 127 11.62 6.53 0.66
CA PHE A 127 10.27 6.12 1.07
C PHE A 127 9.92 6.56 2.49
N TYR A 128 10.88 6.50 3.43
CA TYR A 128 10.70 6.98 4.80
C TYR A 128 10.41 8.50 4.84
N THR A 129 11.22 9.29 4.14
CA THR A 129 11.02 10.74 4.07
C THR A 129 9.72 11.10 3.37
N GLY A 130 9.40 10.43 2.26
CA GLY A 130 8.14 10.61 1.53
C GLY A 130 6.91 10.31 2.39
N THR A 131 6.88 9.19 3.09
CA THR A 131 5.77 8.81 3.99
C THR A 131 5.63 9.76 5.18
N THR A 132 6.76 10.26 5.73
CA THR A 132 6.75 11.27 6.81
C THR A 132 6.11 12.59 6.34
N LEU A 133 6.48 13.07 5.15
CA LEU A 133 5.89 14.28 4.57
C LEU A 133 4.42 14.07 4.19
N ALA A 134 4.05 12.89 3.70
CA ALA A 134 2.66 12.54 3.42
C ALA A 134 1.81 12.55 4.71
N ALA A 135 2.33 12.04 5.82
CA ALA A 135 1.64 12.09 7.11
C ALA A 135 1.36 13.54 7.56
N ALA A 136 2.36 14.43 7.45
CA ALA A 136 2.18 15.85 7.72
C ALA A 136 1.12 16.48 6.81
N MET A 137 1.14 16.15 5.51
CA MET A 137 0.17 16.63 4.53
C MET A 137 -1.27 16.19 4.86
N TYR A 138 -1.46 14.95 5.29
CA TYR A 138 -2.77 14.47 5.73
C TYR A 138 -3.27 15.15 7.00
N ILE A 139 -2.39 15.46 7.97
CA ILE A 139 -2.77 16.22 9.17
C ILE A 139 -3.21 17.64 8.80
N VAL A 140 -2.44 18.34 7.96
CA VAL A 140 -2.79 19.70 7.51
C VAL A 140 -4.13 19.68 6.77
N GLY A 141 -4.33 18.71 5.88
CA GLY A 141 -5.60 18.55 5.17
C GLY A 141 -6.78 18.23 6.11
N ALA A 142 -6.57 17.45 7.18
CA ALA A 142 -7.59 17.21 8.19
C ALA A 142 -7.94 18.50 8.95
N VAL A 143 -6.95 19.31 9.31
CA VAL A 143 -7.17 20.63 9.94
C VAL A 143 -7.94 21.57 9.01
N GLU A 144 -7.61 21.59 7.71
CA GLU A 144 -8.33 22.40 6.70
C GLU A 144 -9.80 21.99 6.53
N ILE A 145 -10.15 20.72 6.77
CA ILE A 145 -11.55 20.25 6.72
C ILE A 145 -12.33 20.64 8.00
N VAL A 146 -11.65 20.66 9.14
CA VAL A 146 -12.28 20.90 10.45
C VAL A 146 -12.52 22.40 10.70
N LEU A 147 -11.66 23.26 10.16
CA LEU A 147 -11.73 24.72 10.30
C LEU A 147 -12.75 25.34 9.33
#